data_AF-A0AAV9DDR4-F1
#
_entry.id   AF-A0AAV9DDR4-F1
#
_cell.length_a   1.000
_cell.length_b   1.000
_cell.length_c   1.000
_cell.angle_alpha   90.00
_cell.angle_beta   90.00
_cell.angle_gamma   90.00
#
_symmetry.space_group_name_H-M   'P 1'
#
loop_
_entity.id
_entity.type
_entity.pdbx_description
1 polymer ?
#
loop_
_entity_poly.entity_id
_entity_poly.type
_entity_poly.pdbx_seq_one_letter_code
_entity_poly.pdbx_strand_id
1 'polypeptide(L)'
;MVRSAPSPPSIMILTALVILILAISASSNDALRVGFYEYSCPQAEDVIYQTVSGDHLFDPSIAAGLLRLHFHDCFVHGCDASILLDATPSM
;
A
#
# COMPACT_ATOMS: atom_id res chain seq x y z
N MET A 1 -19.05 -43.19 -26.86
CA MET A 1 -18.94 -41.84 -26.27
C MET A 1 -17.94 -41.04 -27.09
N VAL A 2 -18.41 -40.31 -28.11
CA VAL A 2 -17.54 -39.45 -28.94
C VAL A 2 -17.17 -38.23 -28.10
N ARG A 3 -15.93 -38.18 -27.60
CA ARG A 3 -15.36 -36.92 -27.09
C ARG A 3 -15.05 -36.07 -28.31
N SER A 4 -15.96 -35.17 -28.66
CA SER A 4 -15.69 -34.15 -29.67
C SER A 4 -14.47 -33.34 -29.23
N ALA A 5 -13.37 -33.44 -29.98
CA ALA A 5 -12.22 -32.58 -29.74
C ALA A 5 -12.64 -31.12 -29.97
N PRO A 6 -12.23 -30.19 -29.10
CA PRO A 6 -12.54 -28.77 -29.29
C PRO A 6 -11.90 -28.29 -30.60
N SER A 7 -12.67 -27.57 -31.42
CA SER A 7 -12.18 -27.02 -32.68
C SER A 7 -11.12 -25.93 -32.41
N PRO A 8 -10.17 -25.69 -33.33
CA PRO A 8 -9.14 -24.66 -33.18
C PRO A 8 -9.68 -23.27 -32.76
N PRO A 9 -10.84 -22.77 -33.26
CA PRO A 9 -11.39 -21.50 -32.79
C PRO A 9 -11.90 -21.58 -31.34
N SER A 10 -12.45 -22.72 -30.89
CA SER A 10 -12.88 -22.89 -29.50
C SER A 10 -11.71 -22.84 -28.53
N ILE A 11 -10.56 -23.42 -28.89
CA ILE A 11 -9.34 -23.35 -28.08
C ILE A 11 -8.84 -21.91 -27.98
N MET A 12 -8.81 -21.16 -29.09
CA MET A 12 -8.40 -19.75 -29.10
C MET A 12 -9.32 -18.85 -28.26
N ILE A 13 -10.62 -19.11 -28.25
CA ILE A 13 -11.58 -18.36 -27.43
C ILE A 13 -11.36 -18.66 -25.95
N LEU A 14 -11.15 -19.94 -25.60
CA LEU A 14 -10.84 -20.35 -24.22
C LEU A 14 -9.55 -19.73 -23.72
N THR A 15 -8.48 -19.72 -24.52
CA THR A 15 -7.21 -19.09 -24.11
C THR A 15 -7.36 -17.57 -23.96
N ALA A 16 -8.06 -16.89 -24.87
CA ALA A 16 -8.33 -15.46 -24.76
C ALA A 16 -9.15 -15.11 -23.51
N LEU A 17 -10.18 -15.91 -23.18
CA LEU A 17 -10.98 -15.75 -21.97
C LEU A 17 -10.15 -15.94 -20.70
N VAL A 18 -9.28 -16.95 -20.66
CA VAL A 18 -8.38 -17.18 -19.52
C VAL A 18 -7.41 -16.00 -19.35
N ILE A 19 -6.80 -15.52 -20.44
CA ILE A 19 -5.90 -14.35 -20.40
C ILE A 19 -6.65 -13.10 -19.90
N LEU A 20 -7.88 -12.87 -20.37
CA LEU A 20 -8.71 -11.76 -19.92
C LEU A 20 -9.04 -11.86 -18.42
N ILE A 21 -9.38 -13.05 -17.92
CA ILE A 21 -9.66 -13.27 -16.49
C ILE A 21 -8.40 -13.01 -15.65
N LEU A 22 -7.23 -13.51 -16.05
CA LEU A 22 -5.98 -13.23 -15.33
C LEU A 22 -5.64 -11.74 -15.31
N ALA A 23 -5.88 -11.01 -16.40
CA ALA A 23 -5.64 -9.57 -16.46
C ALA A 23 -6.54 -8.78 -15.50
N ILE A 24 -7.79 -9.20 -15.31
CA ILE A 24 -8.74 -8.56 -14.37
C ILE A 24 -8.31 -8.81 -12.92
N SER A 25 -7.87 -10.03 -12.60
CA SER A 25 -7.40 -10.40 -11.24
C SER A 25 -6.10 -9.72 -10.81
N ALA A 26 -5.30 -9.24 -11.76
CA ALA A 26 -4.03 -8.56 -11.48
C ALA A 26 -4.21 -7.12 -10.97
N SER A 27 -5.44 -6.60 -10.96
CA SER A 27 -5.76 -5.30 -10.35
C SER A 27 -6.01 -5.41 -8.85
N SER A 28 -5.01 -5.92 -8.11
CA SER A 28 -4.95 -5.65 -6.68
C SER A 28 -4.58 -4.18 -6.50
N ASN A 29 -5.59 -3.32 -6.45
CA ASN A 29 -5.38 -2.02 -5.82
C ASN A 29 -5.13 -2.33 -4.34
N ASP A 30 -3.87 -2.38 -3.93
CA ASP A 30 -3.45 -2.28 -2.53
C ASP A 30 -3.73 -0.84 -2.07
N ALA A 31 -5.01 -0.48 -2.14
CA ALA A 31 -5.46 0.89 -2.12
C ALA A 31 -5.43 1.37 -0.69
N LEU A 32 -4.64 2.41 -0.44
CA LEU A 32 -4.82 3.22 0.75
C LEU A 32 -6.29 3.60 0.88
N ARG A 33 -6.84 3.40 2.06
CA ARG A 33 -8.24 3.66 2.38
C ARG A 33 -8.30 4.40 3.70
N VAL A 34 -9.12 5.46 3.73
CA VAL A 34 -9.49 6.13 4.99
C VAL A 34 -10.21 5.13 5.89
N GLY A 35 -9.81 5.05 7.17
CA GLY A 35 -10.31 4.03 8.09
C GLY A 35 -9.71 2.64 7.86
N PHE A 36 -8.50 2.54 7.29
CA PHE A 36 -7.80 1.26 7.15
C PHE A 36 -7.73 0.49 8.48
N TYR A 37 -7.48 1.22 9.57
CA TYR A 37 -7.34 0.66 10.93
C TYR A 37 -8.63 0.55 11.73
N GLU A 38 -9.79 0.88 11.16
CA GLU A 38 -11.07 0.96 11.91
C GLU A 38 -11.42 -0.33 12.69
N TYR A 39 -11.04 -1.50 12.17
CA TYR A 39 -11.33 -2.78 12.82
C TYR A 39 -10.15 -3.39 13.58
N SER A 40 -8.92 -3.17 13.11
CA SER A 40 -7.71 -3.76 13.70
C SER A 40 -7.14 -2.94 14.86
N CYS A 41 -7.22 -1.61 14.74
CA CYS A 41 -6.74 -0.65 15.74
C CYS A 41 -7.57 0.65 15.65
N PRO A 42 -8.82 0.66 16.14
CA PRO A 42 -9.74 1.79 15.97
C PRO A 42 -9.23 3.11 16.56
N GLN A 43 -8.33 3.05 17.55
CA GLN A 43 -7.77 4.23 18.21
C GLN A 43 -6.49 4.75 17.54
N ALA A 44 -6.03 4.14 16.44
CA ALA A 44 -4.74 4.49 15.83
C ALA A 44 -4.65 5.97 15.47
N GLU A 45 -5.64 6.50 14.73
CA GLU A 45 -5.65 7.89 14.29
C GLU A 45 -5.76 8.87 15.48
N ASP A 46 -6.57 8.55 16.48
CA ASP A 46 -6.73 9.36 17.70
C ASP A 46 -5.44 9.43 18.52
N VAL A 47 -4.78 8.29 18.74
CA VAL A 47 -3.53 8.22 19.50
C VAL A 47 -2.42 9.01 18.81
N ILE A 48 -2.31 8.90 17.49
CA ILE A 48 -1.35 9.69 16.69
C ILE A 48 -1.65 11.18 16.85
N TYR A 49 -2.92 11.59 16.70
CA TYR A 49 -3.31 12.99 16.82
C TYR A 49 -2.98 13.58 18.20
N GLN A 50 -3.33 12.86 19.28
CA GLN A 50 -3.10 13.31 20.64
C GLN A 50 -1.60 13.41 20.96
N THR A 51 -0.81 12.44 20.50
CA THR A 51 0.65 12.44 20.71
C THR A 51 1.30 13.62 20.01
N VAL A 52 1.03 13.78 18.71
CA VAL A 52 1.61 14.88 17.91
C VAL A 52 1.14 16.24 18.43
N SER A 53 -0.12 16.37 18.82
CA SER A 53 -0.64 17.62 19.39
C SER A 53 0.00 17.94 20.75
N GLY A 54 0.20 16.93 21.61
CA GLY A 54 0.88 17.08 22.89
C GLY A 54 2.32 17.57 22.73
N ASP A 55 3.08 16.92 21.84
CA ASP A 55 4.46 17.29 21.57
C ASP A 55 4.56 18.67 20.90
N HIS A 56 3.64 18.99 19.99
CA HIS A 56 3.57 20.30 19.34
C HIS A 56 3.35 21.46 20.32
N LEU A 57 2.55 21.25 21.37
CA LEU A 57 2.33 22.27 22.42
C LEU A 57 3.62 22.61 23.17
N PHE A 58 4.52 21.64 23.31
CA PHE A 58 5.81 21.85 23.95
C PHE A 58 6.85 22.40 22.97
N ASP A 59 6.90 21.84 21.76
CA ASP A 59 7.80 22.25 20.68
C ASP A 59 7.04 22.41 19.35
N PRO A 60 6.73 23.66 18.93
CA PRO A 60 6.03 23.92 17.69
C PRO A 60 6.74 23.39 16.43
N SER A 61 8.07 23.17 16.50
CA SER A 61 8.86 22.70 15.36
C SER A 61 8.56 21.26 14.97
N ILE A 62 7.98 20.45 15.87
CA ILE A 62 7.61 19.05 15.63
C ILE A 62 6.67 18.91 14.43
N ALA A 63 5.68 19.80 14.29
CA ALA A 63 4.74 19.75 13.17
C ALA A 63 5.44 19.93 11.81
N ALA A 64 6.36 20.90 11.73
CA ALA A 64 7.16 21.13 10.52
C ALA A 64 8.15 19.99 10.27
N GLY A 65 8.75 19.44 11.33
CA GLY A 65 9.66 18.29 11.27
C GLY A 65 8.98 17.04 10.71
N LEU A 66 7.79 16.69 11.22
CA LEU A 66 7.02 15.52 10.75
C LEU A 66 6.57 15.67 9.29
N LEU A 67 6.13 16.87 8.87
CA LEU A 67 5.78 17.12 7.49
C LEU A 67 6.99 16.98 6.55
N ARG A 68 8.13 17.52 6.97
CA ARG A 68 9.39 17.39 6.24
C ARG A 68 9.85 15.94 6.16
N LEU A 69 9.75 15.19 7.25
CA LEU A 69 10.11 13.78 7.32
C LEU A 69 9.27 12.94 6.35
N HIS A 70 7.94 13.12 6.36
CA HIS A 70 7.05 12.43 5.42
C HIS A 70 7.39 12.76 3.96
N PHE A 71 7.65 14.05 3.66
CA PHE A 71 8.09 14.45 2.33
C PHE A 71 9.41 13.76 1.93
N HIS A 72 10.42 13.76 2.81
CA HIS A 72 11.72 13.17 2.51
C HIS A 72 11.66 11.66 2.33
N ASP A 73 10.83 10.96 3.11
CA ASP A 73 10.59 9.52 2.97
C ASP A 73 10.00 9.23 1.58
N CYS A 74 8.85 9.82 1.28
CA CYS A 74 8.16 9.59 0.02
C CYS A 74 8.95 9.99 -1.24
N PHE A 75 9.87 10.96 -1.13
CA PHE A 75 10.65 11.43 -2.28
C PHE A 75 11.76 10.44 -2.68
N VAL A 76 12.23 9.61 -1.75
CA VAL A 76 13.32 8.66 -1.99
C VAL A 76 12.76 7.24 -1.92
N HIS A 77 12.60 6.62 -3.08
CA HIS A 77 12.11 5.23 -3.21
C HIS A 77 10.69 4.91 -2.69
N GLY A 78 9.99 5.84 -2.06
CA GLY A 78 8.55 5.74 -1.75
C GLY A 78 8.23 5.96 -0.28
N CYS A 79 6.95 5.92 0.08
CA CYS A 79 6.49 6.14 1.45
C CYS A 79 6.53 4.82 2.24
N ASP A 80 7.73 4.30 2.50
CA ASP A 80 7.96 2.99 3.13
C ASP A 80 8.64 3.08 4.50
N ALA A 81 8.82 4.30 5.03
CA ALA A 81 9.50 4.60 6.28
C ALA A 81 10.98 4.20 6.32
N SER A 82 11.61 3.97 5.16
CA SER A 82 13.02 3.59 5.05
C SER A 82 13.96 4.63 5.63
N ILE A 83 13.58 5.92 5.62
CA ILE A 83 14.40 7.00 6.21
C ILE A 83 14.57 6.86 7.73
N LEU A 84 13.71 6.09 8.40
CA LEU A 84 13.77 5.87 9.84
C LEU A 84 14.77 4.79 10.26
N LEU A 85 15.41 4.11 9.30
CA LEU A 85 16.38 3.07 9.58
C LEU A 85 17.75 3.67 9.91
N ASP A 86 18.29 3.31 11.08
CA ASP A 86 19.67 3.63 11.44
C ASP A 86 20.68 2.78 10.65
N ALA A 87 21.86 3.36 10.39
CA ALA A 87 22.97 2.63 9.79
C ALA A 87 23.43 1.49 10.73
N THR A 88 23.69 0.33 10.14
CA THR A 88 24.31 -0.79 10.87
C THR A 88 25.82 -0.80 10.62
N PRO A 89 26.64 -1.33 11.54
CA PRO A 89 28.11 -1.26 11.43
C PRO A 89 28.74 -1.87 10.17
N SER A 90 27.96 -2.62 9.39
CA SER A 90 28.37 -3.30 8.16
C SER A 90 27.91 -2.59 6.88
N MET A 91 27.27 -1.42 6.99
CA MET A 91 26.81 -0.57 5.88
C MET A 91 27.48 0.80 5.95
#